data_AF-A0A0D1YY95-F1
#
_entry.id   AF-A0A0D1YY95-F1
#
_cell.length_a   1.000
_cell.length_b   1.000
_cell.length_c   1.000
_cell.angle_alpha   90.00
_cell.angle_beta   90.00
_cell.angle_gamma   90.00
#
_symmetry.space_group_name_H-M   'P 1'
#
loop_
_entity.id
_entity.type
_entity.pdbx_description
1 polymer ?
#
loop_
_entity_poly.entity_id
_entity_poly.type
_entity_poly.pdbx_seq_one_letter_code
_entity_poly.pdbx_strand_id
1 'polypeptide(L)'
;MPQPRQATSAELGDGDFSIKYNKNGRPVRKSASQKFSANPAYVDSSLIDQQLLEITAEDLSEPESDFDSEAEREAQQKKKSKKRRRSPSPTPPPLSPLPPPDPLSESSTPEPNRFDFEVSAISIEPIHLTFNIEKGFSGPLHVQLDLSSVLRASKRPRQADDSSAATSSSTRKVKSRAMNLGSKGFLSLPAELRNQVYRLVFTSEKKIDFVEGTNMNHSSAFLRTCKQICAEGCSVLYGLNTFYFGRNKEMRRPFWNSERKEIGYKDLRLFLDLIGTANVSRIRHFWICFDDAAPSAVPHLKRSEERRYVHDPHLIESLKILAKHARLEKLTATFWGRRALALTDTRFLDHLTKIKADQIDIRNPASDMYGYYSWQPNRIHEETKTLIRKEVVRKHKLYEQ
;
A
#
# COMPACT_ATOMS: atom_id res chain seq x y z
N MET A 1 -1.86 33.39 -51.78
CA MET A 1 -2.18 32.11 -52.43
C MET A 1 -2.83 31.19 -51.39
N PRO A 2 -4.17 31.01 -51.39
CA PRO A 2 -4.83 30.09 -50.47
C PRO A 2 -4.60 28.64 -50.94
N GLN A 3 -4.21 27.75 -50.03
CA GLN A 3 -3.99 26.33 -50.36
C GLN A 3 -5.32 25.57 -50.51
N PRO A 4 -5.39 24.57 -51.40
CA PRO A 4 -6.59 23.77 -51.61
C PRO A 4 -6.89 22.89 -50.39
N ARG A 5 -8.15 22.90 -49.93
CA ARG A 5 -8.66 21.99 -48.89
C ARG A 5 -8.70 20.57 -49.45
N GLN A 6 -8.02 19.64 -48.78
CA GLN A 6 -8.14 18.21 -49.07
C GLN A 6 -9.56 17.72 -48.75
N ALA A 7 -10.12 16.92 -49.67
CA ALA A 7 -11.43 16.32 -49.52
C ALA A 7 -11.44 15.26 -48.40
N THR A 8 -12.42 15.35 -47.50
CA THR A 8 -12.67 14.41 -46.41
C THR A 8 -13.24 13.10 -46.95
N SER A 9 -12.69 11.96 -46.51
CA SER A 9 -13.20 10.64 -46.90
C SER A 9 -14.51 10.31 -46.17
N ALA A 10 -15.41 9.59 -46.85
CA ALA A 10 -16.78 9.33 -46.40
C ALA A 10 -16.91 8.34 -45.22
N GLU A 11 -15.82 7.71 -44.77
CA GLU A 11 -15.85 6.70 -43.69
C GLU A 11 -15.68 7.28 -42.28
N LEU A 12 -15.26 8.54 -42.17
CA LEU A 12 -15.16 9.25 -40.91
C LEU A 12 -16.34 10.23 -40.83
N GLY A 13 -17.38 9.88 -40.09
CA GLY A 13 -18.61 10.67 -39.96
C GLY A 13 -18.37 12.15 -39.60
N ASP A 14 -19.43 12.97 -39.70
CA ASP A 14 -19.46 14.45 -39.56
C ASP A 14 -18.96 14.98 -38.20
N GLY A 15 -17.69 14.74 -37.90
CA GLY A 15 -16.97 15.25 -36.74
C GLY A 15 -16.08 16.42 -37.16
N ASP A 16 -16.09 17.49 -36.37
CA ASP A 16 -15.16 18.61 -36.53
C ASP A 16 -13.74 18.19 -36.06
N PHE A 17 -12.99 17.58 -37.00
CA PHE A 17 -11.60 17.15 -36.83
C PHE A 17 -10.59 18.29 -36.97
N SER A 18 -11.05 19.54 -37.02
CA SER A 18 -10.14 20.70 -37.12
C SER A 18 -9.18 20.75 -35.92
N ILE A 19 -7.89 20.63 -36.22
CA ILE A 19 -6.80 20.78 -35.24
C ILE A 19 -6.74 22.27 -34.89
N LYS A 20 -7.14 22.62 -33.66
CA LYS A 20 -7.03 24.00 -33.16
C LYS A 20 -5.58 24.27 -32.77
N TYR A 21 -4.97 25.30 -33.34
CA TYR A 21 -3.62 25.74 -32.99
C TYR A 21 -3.69 26.93 -32.03
N ASN A 22 -2.75 27.02 -31.08
CA ASN A 22 -2.62 28.20 -30.22
C ASN A 22 -1.97 29.36 -30.98
N LYS A 23 -1.92 30.55 -30.36
CA LYS A 23 -1.26 31.76 -30.93
C LYS A 23 0.22 31.57 -31.29
N ASN A 24 0.85 30.49 -30.82
CA ASN A 24 2.24 30.14 -31.09
C ASN A 24 2.36 28.98 -32.10
N GLY A 25 1.29 28.66 -32.84
CA GLY A 25 1.30 27.64 -33.89
C GLY A 25 1.38 26.19 -33.38
N ARG A 26 1.18 25.94 -32.09
CA ARG A 26 1.20 24.57 -31.54
C ARG A 26 -0.20 23.97 -31.48
N PRO A 27 -0.40 22.72 -31.93
CA PRO A 27 -1.70 22.07 -31.90
C PRO A 27 -2.15 21.82 -30.45
N VAL A 28 -3.35 22.29 -30.12
CA VAL A 28 -3.96 22.19 -28.79
C VAL A 28 -4.65 20.83 -28.68
N ARG A 29 -4.08 19.92 -27.89
CA ARG A 29 -4.73 18.64 -27.55
C ARG A 29 -5.96 18.92 -26.69
N LYS A 30 -7.15 18.53 -27.17
CA LYS A 30 -8.45 18.72 -26.47
C LYS A 30 -8.52 18.04 -25.09
N SER A 31 -7.57 17.19 -24.71
CA SER A 31 -7.54 16.46 -23.44
C SER A 31 -6.75 17.12 -22.29
N ALA A 32 -5.97 18.17 -22.53
CA ALA A 32 -5.02 18.69 -21.53
C ALA A 32 -5.57 19.79 -20.60
N SER A 33 -6.86 20.13 -20.66
CA SER A 33 -7.41 21.25 -19.88
C SER A 33 -8.82 21.06 -19.33
N GLN A 34 -9.44 19.89 -19.55
CA GLN A 34 -10.58 19.52 -18.70
C GLN A 34 -10.02 19.10 -17.36
N LYS A 35 -9.95 20.06 -16.43
CA LYS A 35 -9.92 19.76 -15.00
C LYS A 35 -11.12 18.86 -14.75
N PHE A 36 -10.88 17.55 -14.66
CA PHE A 36 -11.87 16.60 -14.19
C PHE A 36 -12.37 17.15 -12.86
N SER A 37 -13.65 17.53 -12.82
CA SER A 37 -14.33 17.78 -11.56
C SER A 37 -14.12 16.55 -10.70
N ALA A 38 -13.52 16.74 -9.53
CA ALA A 38 -13.29 15.71 -8.53
C ALA A 38 -14.63 15.03 -8.21
N ASN A 39 -14.89 13.91 -8.87
CA ASN A 39 -15.98 13.03 -8.55
C ASN A 39 -15.41 12.10 -7.47
N PRO A 40 -15.93 12.09 -6.22
CA PRO A 40 -15.37 11.31 -5.11
C PRO A 40 -15.51 9.78 -5.26
N ALA A 41 -15.85 9.30 -6.45
CA ALA A 41 -16.26 7.93 -6.74
C ALA A 41 -15.31 7.17 -7.68
N TYR A 42 -14.13 7.72 -7.98
CA TYR A 42 -13.12 7.08 -8.82
C TYR A 42 -11.71 7.33 -8.28
N VAL A 43 -11.03 6.26 -7.88
CA VAL A 43 -9.59 6.28 -7.59
C VAL A 43 -8.92 5.54 -8.74
N ASP A 44 -8.25 6.27 -9.61
CA ASP A 44 -7.45 5.73 -10.70
C ASP A 44 -6.11 5.22 -10.13
N SER A 45 -5.72 3.98 -10.43
CA SER A 45 -4.46 3.41 -9.95
C SER A 45 -3.23 4.20 -10.42
N SER A 46 -3.32 4.90 -11.56
CA SER A 46 -2.25 5.77 -12.04
C SER A 46 -2.07 7.04 -11.19
N LEU A 47 -3.14 7.51 -10.51
CA LEU A 47 -3.05 8.61 -9.53
C LEU A 47 -2.41 8.14 -8.22
N ILE A 48 -2.58 6.87 -7.84
CA ILE A 48 -1.92 6.28 -6.67
C ILE A 48 -0.41 6.21 -6.90
N ASP A 49 0.03 5.75 -8.07
CA ASP A 49 1.46 5.69 -8.41
C ASP A 49 2.07 7.10 -8.51
N GLN A 50 1.33 8.08 -9.06
CA GLN A 50 1.77 9.48 -9.10
C GLN A 50 1.79 10.12 -7.71
N GLN A 51 0.82 9.84 -6.83
CA GLN A 51 0.85 10.30 -5.43
C GLN A 51 2.00 9.68 -4.65
N LEU A 52 2.30 8.39 -4.85
CA LEU A 52 3.48 7.75 -4.26
C LEU A 52 4.78 8.45 -4.70
N LEU A 53 4.87 8.85 -5.98
CA LEU A 53 5.99 9.60 -6.52
C LEU A 53 6.06 11.06 -6.02
N GLU A 54 4.92 11.74 -5.89
CA GLU A 54 4.84 13.11 -5.35
C GLU A 54 5.15 13.16 -3.84
N ILE A 55 4.69 12.18 -3.07
CA ILE A 55 5.04 12.02 -1.64
C ILE A 55 6.55 11.81 -1.48
N THR A 56 7.22 11.09 -2.39
CA THR A 56 8.69 11.01 -2.39
C THR A 56 9.39 12.32 -2.78
N ALA A 57 8.71 13.23 -3.49
CA ALA A 57 9.29 14.50 -3.95
C ALA A 57 9.09 15.65 -2.93
N GLU A 58 7.96 15.71 -2.23
CA GLU A 58 7.72 16.69 -1.16
C GLU A 58 8.58 16.43 0.10
N ASP A 59 9.01 15.17 0.31
CA ASP A 59 9.94 14.76 1.39
C ASP A 59 11.38 15.29 1.17
N LEU A 60 11.67 15.94 0.03
CA LEU A 60 12.96 16.56 -0.28
C LEU A 60 13.00 18.07 0.01
N SER A 61 11.87 18.70 0.31
CA SER A 61 11.87 20.06 0.87
C SER A 61 11.95 19.98 2.37
N GLU A 62 13.17 19.98 2.91
CA GLU A 62 13.39 20.14 4.35
C GLU A 62 12.68 21.41 4.84
N PRO A 63 11.88 21.35 5.92
CA PRO A 63 11.54 22.56 6.64
C PRO A 63 12.81 23.01 7.35
N GLU A 64 13.47 24.06 6.84
CA GLU A 64 14.50 24.74 7.61
C GLU A 64 13.89 25.13 8.97
N SER A 65 14.53 24.65 10.02
CA SER A 65 14.14 24.88 11.40
C SER A 65 14.53 26.29 11.81
N ASP A 66 13.68 27.27 11.51
CA ASP A 66 13.70 28.58 12.17
C ASP A 66 13.14 28.41 13.59
N PHE A 67 14.04 28.08 14.52
CA PHE A 67 13.82 28.31 15.95
C PHE A 67 14.45 29.65 16.33
N ASP A 68 13.70 30.42 17.13
CA ASP A 68 13.98 31.75 17.70
C ASP A 68 13.75 32.99 16.82
N SER A 69 12.52 33.53 16.88
CA SER A 69 12.26 34.86 17.46
C SER A 69 10.76 35.23 17.40
N GLU A 70 10.02 34.99 18.49
CA GLU A 70 8.75 35.67 18.74
C GLU A 70 9.01 37.10 19.25
N ALA A 71 9.23 38.02 18.34
CA ALA A 71 8.96 39.46 18.52
C ALA A 71 8.82 40.10 17.14
N GLU A 72 7.89 41.04 17.00
CA GLU A 72 7.59 41.78 15.76
C GLU A 72 6.70 41.07 14.72
N ARG A 73 5.40 40.99 15.05
CA ARG A 73 4.36 40.97 14.03
C ARG A 73 4.06 42.40 13.57
N GLU A 74 4.71 42.85 12.50
CA GLU A 74 4.21 43.96 11.69
C GLU A 74 4.21 43.64 10.19
N ALA A 75 3.01 43.71 9.62
CA ALA A 75 2.64 44.00 8.23
C ALA A 75 3.65 43.67 7.09
N GLN A 76 3.91 42.40 6.81
CA GLN A 76 4.51 42.01 5.53
C GLN A 76 3.45 41.84 4.44
N GLN A 77 3.27 42.91 3.66
CA GLN A 77 2.52 42.91 2.41
C GLN A 77 3.08 41.86 1.45
N LYS A 78 2.20 41.00 0.92
CA LYS A 78 2.51 39.98 -0.10
C LYS A 78 3.04 40.64 -1.38
N LYS A 79 4.36 40.80 -1.49
CA LYS A 79 5.02 41.18 -2.75
C LYS A 79 4.85 40.02 -3.75
N LYS A 80 4.04 40.26 -4.79
CA LYS A 80 3.89 39.34 -5.93
C LYS A 80 5.27 39.10 -6.54
N SER A 81 5.77 37.87 -6.46
CA SER A 81 7.05 37.49 -7.07
C SER A 81 6.96 37.69 -8.59
N LYS A 82 7.80 38.59 -9.10
CA LYS A 82 7.93 38.87 -10.53
C LYS A 82 8.50 37.61 -11.18
N LYS A 83 7.70 36.91 -12.00
CA LYS A 83 8.15 35.73 -12.76
C LYS A 83 9.43 36.08 -13.53
N ARG A 84 10.58 35.51 -13.13
CA ARG A 84 11.84 35.62 -13.89
C ARG A 84 11.60 35.09 -15.29
N ARG A 85 11.82 35.95 -16.30
CA ARG A 85 11.95 35.50 -17.69
C ARG A 85 13.22 34.66 -17.76
N ARG A 86 13.08 33.35 -17.98
CA ARG A 86 14.20 32.46 -18.28
C ARG A 86 14.82 32.95 -19.59
N SER A 87 16.12 33.24 -19.59
CA SER A 87 16.88 33.39 -20.83
C SER A 87 16.77 32.09 -21.63
N PRO A 88 16.78 32.15 -22.98
CA PRO A 88 16.78 30.94 -23.80
C PRO A 88 17.97 30.08 -23.41
N SER A 89 17.71 28.80 -23.11
CA SER A 89 18.78 27.85 -22.80
C SER A 89 19.78 27.83 -23.95
N PRO A 90 21.10 27.85 -23.67
CA PRO A 90 22.10 27.72 -24.72
C PRO A 90 21.86 26.41 -25.46
N THR A 91 22.08 26.45 -26.78
CA THR A 91 22.01 25.26 -27.65
C THR A 91 22.91 24.18 -27.03
N PRO A 92 22.39 22.96 -26.76
CA PRO A 92 23.20 21.92 -26.17
C PRO A 92 24.42 21.66 -27.07
N PRO A 93 25.61 21.45 -26.48
CA PRO A 93 26.78 21.11 -27.27
C PRO A 93 26.48 19.86 -28.12
N PRO A 94 27.03 19.78 -29.34
CA PRO A 94 26.84 18.62 -30.20
C PRO A 94 27.24 17.36 -29.43
N LEU A 95 26.35 16.37 -29.44
CA LEU A 95 26.61 15.08 -28.81
C LEU A 95 27.91 14.53 -29.37
N SER A 96 28.83 14.20 -28.46
CA SER A 96 30.06 13.50 -28.81
C SER A 96 29.70 12.25 -29.63
N PRO A 97 30.42 11.94 -30.71
CA PRO A 97 30.17 10.72 -31.47
C PRO A 97 30.16 9.53 -30.52
N LEU A 98 29.13 8.70 -30.62
CA LEU A 98 29.00 7.48 -29.83
C LEU A 98 30.31 6.68 -29.98
N PRO A 99 30.92 6.24 -28.88
CA PRO A 99 32.07 5.36 -28.97
C PRO A 99 31.67 4.13 -29.83
N PRO A 100 32.57 3.66 -30.71
CA PRO A 100 32.32 2.45 -31.46
C PRO A 100 31.98 1.31 -30.48
N PRO A 101 31.06 0.40 -30.84
CA PRO A 101 30.75 -0.74 -30.00
C PRO A 101 32.06 -1.46 -29.68
N ASP A 102 32.36 -1.61 -28.38
CA ASP A 102 33.55 -2.31 -27.94
C ASP A 102 33.58 -3.68 -28.61
N PRO A 103 34.72 -4.10 -29.21
CA PRO A 103 34.84 -5.44 -29.74
C PRO A 103 34.56 -6.41 -28.59
N LEU A 104 33.74 -7.42 -28.87
CA LEU A 104 33.46 -8.52 -27.96
C LEU A 104 34.80 -9.10 -27.49
N SER A 105 35.22 -8.67 -26.31
CA SER A 105 36.38 -9.23 -25.65
C SER A 105 35.95 -10.62 -25.21
N GLU A 106 36.45 -11.64 -25.90
CA GLU A 106 36.52 -13.01 -25.39
C GLU A 106 37.42 -13.00 -24.14
N SER A 107 36.91 -12.45 -23.03
CA SER A 107 37.58 -12.58 -21.76
C SER A 107 37.36 -14.01 -21.29
N SER A 108 38.41 -14.80 -21.41
CA SER A 108 38.61 -16.06 -20.72
C SER A 108 38.58 -15.76 -19.21
N THR A 109 37.39 -15.74 -18.63
CA THR A 109 37.23 -15.72 -17.17
C THR A 109 37.59 -17.11 -16.63
N PRO A 110 38.59 -17.23 -15.73
CA PRO A 110 38.80 -18.46 -14.99
C PRO A 110 37.55 -18.76 -14.16
N GLU A 111 37.19 -20.05 -14.12
CA GLU A 111 36.01 -20.56 -13.42
C GLU A 111 35.88 -19.95 -12.02
N PRO A 112 34.75 -19.31 -11.69
CA PRO A 112 34.44 -19.02 -10.32
C PRO A 112 34.13 -20.34 -9.62
N ASN A 113 34.83 -20.57 -8.51
CA ASN A 113 34.48 -21.55 -7.47
C ASN A 113 32.98 -21.82 -7.46
N ARG A 114 32.63 -23.07 -7.82
CA ARG A 114 31.35 -23.68 -7.49
C ARG A 114 31.21 -23.62 -5.97
N PHE A 115 30.57 -22.58 -5.47
CA PHE A 115 29.75 -22.73 -4.29
C PHE A 115 28.59 -23.61 -4.73
N ASP A 116 28.69 -24.88 -4.35
CA ASP A 116 27.57 -25.81 -4.36
C ASP A 116 26.42 -25.18 -3.58
N PHE A 117 25.54 -24.48 -4.30
CA PHE A 117 24.15 -24.45 -3.88
C PHE A 117 23.70 -25.90 -3.98
N GLU A 118 23.73 -26.60 -2.85
CA GLU A 118 22.80 -27.67 -2.56
C GLU A 118 21.43 -27.14 -2.97
N VAL A 119 21.02 -27.52 -4.18
CA VAL A 119 19.61 -27.64 -4.51
C VAL A 119 19.12 -28.59 -3.44
N SER A 120 18.49 -28.05 -2.41
CA SER A 120 17.77 -28.85 -1.43
C SER A 120 16.90 -29.75 -2.28
N ALA A 121 17.27 -31.03 -2.36
CA ALA A 121 16.46 -32.04 -2.99
C ALA A 121 15.08 -31.83 -2.39
N ILE A 122 14.10 -31.50 -3.23
CA ILE A 122 12.71 -31.40 -2.80
C ILE A 122 12.45 -32.75 -2.13
N SER A 123 12.44 -32.76 -0.79
CA SER A 123 12.12 -33.93 -0.01
C SER A 123 10.64 -34.14 -0.23
N ILE A 124 10.32 -34.90 -1.28
CA ILE A 124 8.96 -35.35 -1.53
C ILE A 124 8.70 -36.35 -0.41
N GLU A 125 7.82 -35.99 0.52
CA GLU A 125 7.35 -36.93 1.53
C GLU A 125 6.86 -38.22 0.83
N PRO A 126 7.19 -39.41 1.36
CA PRO A 126 6.84 -40.67 0.71
C PRO A 126 5.33 -40.76 0.46
N ILE A 127 4.93 -40.91 -0.80
CA ILE A 127 3.52 -41.11 -1.15
C ILE A 127 3.15 -42.57 -0.85
N HIS A 128 2.40 -42.80 0.21
CA HIS A 128 1.91 -44.13 0.57
C HIS A 128 0.63 -44.47 -0.21
N LEU A 129 0.70 -45.46 -1.10
CA LEU A 129 -0.45 -46.00 -1.83
C LEU A 129 -0.89 -47.31 -1.19
N THR A 130 -2.16 -47.42 -0.81
CA THR A 130 -2.75 -48.65 -0.25
C THR A 130 -3.82 -49.18 -1.19
N PHE A 131 -3.68 -50.42 -1.65
CA PHE A 131 -4.64 -51.08 -2.53
C PHE A 131 -5.38 -52.18 -1.76
N ASN A 132 -6.69 -52.03 -1.62
CA ASN A 132 -7.53 -53.09 -1.05
C ASN A 132 -8.01 -54.00 -2.18
N ILE A 133 -7.39 -55.17 -2.32
CA ILE A 133 -7.73 -56.18 -3.32
C ILE A 133 -8.62 -57.24 -2.66
N GLU A 134 -9.77 -57.52 -3.26
CA GLU A 134 -10.72 -58.51 -2.72
C GLU A 134 -10.20 -59.95 -2.87
N LYS A 135 -10.62 -60.82 -1.94
CA LYS A 135 -10.23 -62.24 -1.94
C LYS A 135 -10.82 -62.92 -3.19
N GLY A 136 -9.95 -63.30 -4.12
CA GLY A 136 -10.33 -63.98 -5.36
C GLY A 136 -9.96 -63.24 -6.65
N PHE A 137 -9.32 -62.08 -6.56
CA PHE A 137 -8.82 -61.38 -7.76
C PHE A 137 -7.69 -62.18 -8.43
N SER A 138 -8.00 -62.76 -9.60
CA SER A 138 -7.05 -63.45 -10.47
C SER A 138 -6.95 -62.71 -11.80
N GLY A 139 -6.17 -61.63 -11.80
CA GLY A 139 -5.87 -60.85 -12.99
C GLY A 139 -4.69 -59.91 -12.76
N PRO A 140 -4.09 -59.34 -13.82
CA PRO A 140 -3.00 -58.39 -13.67
C PRO A 140 -3.52 -57.05 -13.14
N LEU A 141 -2.95 -56.58 -12.02
CA LEU A 141 -3.22 -55.25 -11.47
C LEU A 141 -2.36 -54.21 -12.20
N HIS A 142 -2.94 -53.47 -13.12
CA HIS A 142 -2.26 -52.38 -13.81
C HIS A 142 -2.46 -51.06 -13.06
N VAL A 143 -1.41 -50.58 -12.40
CA VAL A 143 -1.38 -49.27 -11.74
C VAL A 143 -0.62 -48.29 -12.62
N GLN A 144 -1.33 -47.35 -13.23
CA GLN A 144 -0.72 -46.33 -14.09
C GLN A 144 -0.68 -44.99 -13.36
N LEU A 145 0.48 -44.64 -12.81
CA LEU A 145 0.69 -43.39 -12.09
C LEU A 145 1.25 -42.33 -13.05
N ASP A 146 0.43 -41.35 -13.42
CA ASP A 146 0.90 -40.22 -14.20
C ASP A 146 1.44 -39.10 -13.29
N LEU A 147 2.72 -39.25 -12.91
CA LEU A 147 3.47 -38.30 -12.08
C LEU A 147 3.57 -36.90 -12.71
N SER A 148 3.34 -36.79 -14.02
CA SER A 148 3.36 -35.53 -14.77
C SER A 148 2.30 -34.54 -14.29
N SER A 149 1.17 -35.04 -13.78
CA SER A 149 0.06 -34.23 -13.29
C SER A 149 0.31 -33.67 -11.88
N VAL A 150 0.92 -34.49 -11.01
CA VAL A 150 1.29 -34.13 -9.63
C VAL A 150 2.41 -33.08 -9.62
N LEU A 151 3.41 -33.23 -10.50
CA LEU A 151 4.50 -32.26 -10.64
C LEU A 151 4.05 -30.93 -11.28
N ARG A 152 2.99 -30.93 -12.11
CA ARG A 152 2.42 -29.71 -12.73
C ARG A 152 1.50 -28.93 -11.78
N ALA A 153 0.87 -29.57 -10.79
CA ALA A 153 0.10 -28.88 -9.76
C ALA A 153 1.00 -28.02 -8.85
N SER A 154 2.25 -28.45 -8.66
CA SER A 154 3.26 -27.72 -7.87
C SER A 154 3.92 -26.57 -8.62
N LYS A 155 3.79 -26.48 -9.95
CA LYS A 155 4.45 -25.47 -10.80
C LYS A 155 3.48 -24.84 -11.78
N ARG A 156 2.66 -23.89 -11.33
CA ARG A 156 2.00 -22.92 -12.22
C ARG A 156 2.34 -21.49 -11.82
N PRO A 157 3.31 -20.85 -12.49
CA PRO A 157 3.22 -19.42 -12.77
C PRO A 157 2.15 -19.19 -13.85
N ARG A 158 1.53 -18.00 -13.78
CA ARG A 158 0.45 -17.53 -14.65
C ARG A 158 0.99 -16.97 -15.97
N GLN A 159 0.14 -17.08 -16.99
CA GLN A 159 0.11 -16.31 -18.25
C GLN A 159 1.21 -16.64 -19.25
N ALA A 160 1.03 -16.53 -20.56
CA ALA A 160 -0.11 -16.33 -21.46
C ALA A 160 0.45 -16.77 -22.83
N ASP A 161 -0.37 -17.28 -23.75
CA ASP A 161 0.10 -17.40 -25.13
C ASP A 161 -0.97 -17.04 -26.15
N ASP A 162 -0.49 -16.14 -27.00
CA ASP A 162 -0.95 -15.75 -28.32
C ASP A 162 -0.50 -16.81 -29.35
N SER A 163 -1.10 -16.79 -30.54
CA SER A 163 -0.65 -17.46 -31.77
C SER A 163 -0.98 -18.96 -32.00
N SER A 164 -2.09 -19.17 -32.70
CA SER A 164 -2.17 -19.88 -34.00
C SER A 164 -1.34 -21.16 -34.27
N ALA A 165 -2.03 -22.29 -34.42
CA ALA A 165 -1.80 -23.23 -35.52
C ALA A 165 -3.06 -24.06 -35.81
N ALA A 166 -3.38 -24.19 -37.09
CA ALA A 166 -4.59 -24.77 -37.63
C ALA A 166 -4.68 -26.28 -37.42
N THR A 167 -5.84 -26.77 -36.98
CA THR A 167 -6.31 -28.11 -37.33
C THR A 167 -7.82 -28.08 -37.46
N SER A 168 -8.26 -28.14 -38.72
CA SER A 168 -9.64 -28.31 -39.16
C SER A 168 -10.22 -29.62 -38.62
N SER A 169 -11.15 -29.54 -37.67
CA SER A 169 -12.08 -30.63 -37.40
C SER A 169 -13.46 -30.06 -37.04
N SER A 170 -14.47 -30.74 -37.56
CA SER A 170 -15.84 -30.29 -37.76
C SER A 170 -16.51 -29.61 -36.56
N THR A 171 -16.95 -28.37 -36.74
CA THR A 171 -17.93 -27.71 -35.87
C THR A 171 -19.29 -28.38 -36.02
N ARG A 172 -19.55 -29.43 -35.23
CA ARG A 172 -20.93 -29.77 -34.88
C ARG A 172 -21.49 -28.56 -34.13
N LYS A 173 -22.35 -27.79 -34.82
CA LYS A 173 -23.22 -26.77 -34.21
C LYS A 173 -24.19 -27.48 -33.26
N VAL A 174 -23.69 -27.85 -32.08
CA VAL A 174 -24.54 -28.05 -30.92
C VAL A 174 -25.08 -26.68 -30.60
N LYS A 175 -26.26 -26.37 -31.14
CA LYS A 175 -27.13 -25.34 -30.56
C LYS A 175 -27.52 -25.87 -29.19
N SER A 176 -26.61 -25.77 -28.22
CA SER A 176 -26.99 -25.80 -26.81
C SER A 176 -27.93 -24.63 -26.67
N ARG A 177 -29.22 -24.95 -26.64
CA ARG A 177 -30.28 -24.04 -26.28
C ARG A 177 -29.98 -23.68 -24.84
N ALA A 178 -29.14 -22.66 -24.65
CA ALA A 178 -28.84 -22.08 -23.37
C ALA A 178 -30.19 -21.57 -22.86
N MET A 179 -30.82 -22.38 -22.01
CA MET A 179 -31.83 -21.84 -21.13
C MET A 179 -31.12 -20.73 -20.38
N ASN A 180 -31.51 -19.49 -20.65
CA ASN A 180 -31.19 -18.34 -19.84
C ASN A 180 -31.85 -18.52 -18.46
N LEU A 181 -31.46 -19.55 -17.70
CA LEU A 181 -31.50 -19.51 -16.25
C LEU A 181 -30.50 -18.42 -15.89
N GLY A 182 -31.00 -17.18 -15.81
CA GLY A 182 -30.20 -15.97 -15.63
C GLY A 182 -29.08 -16.23 -14.65
N SER A 183 -27.83 -16.06 -15.11
CA SER A 183 -26.66 -16.46 -14.34
C SER A 183 -26.72 -15.80 -12.97
N LYS A 184 -26.93 -16.60 -11.93
CA LYS A 184 -26.96 -16.12 -10.55
C LYS A 184 -25.52 -15.76 -10.17
N GLY A 185 -25.15 -14.49 -10.37
CA GLY A 185 -23.87 -13.95 -9.95
C GLY A 185 -23.84 -13.63 -8.46
N PHE A 186 -22.67 -13.32 -7.91
CA PHE A 186 -22.52 -12.95 -6.49
C PHE A 186 -23.46 -11.80 -6.06
N LEU A 187 -23.68 -10.82 -6.93
CA LEU A 187 -24.59 -9.70 -6.66
C LEU A 187 -26.07 -10.07 -6.67
N SER A 188 -26.44 -11.25 -7.21
CA SER A 188 -27.81 -11.77 -7.14
C SER A 188 -28.16 -12.39 -5.78
N LEU A 189 -27.15 -12.64 -4.93
CA LEU A 189 -27.38 -13.09 -3.56
C LEU A 189 -28.01 -11.98 -2.72
N PRO A 190 -28.92 -12.29 -1.78
CA PRO A 190 -29.37 -11.34 -0.77
C PRO A 190 -28.22 -10.70 -0.01
N ALA A 191 -28.40 -9.45 0.44
CA ALA A 191 -27.36 -8.69 1.13
C ALA A 191 -26.83 -9.40 2.39
N GLU A 192 -27.69 -10.13 3.10
CA GLU A 192 -27.33 -10.94 4.27
C GLU A 192 -26.28 -12.01 3.95
N LEU A 193 -26.48 -12.76 2.86
CA LEU A 193 -25.53 -13.78 2.42
C LEU A 193 -24.23 -13.15 1.91
N ARG A 194 -24.31 -12.00 1.22
CA ARG A 194 -23.09 -11.25 0.83
C ARG A 194 -22.30 -10.80 2.06
N ASN A 195 -22.97 -10.33 3.11
CA ASN A 195 -22.33 -9.93 4.36
C ASN A 195 -21.65 -11.11 5.06
N GLN A 196 -22.23 -12.31 5.04
CA GLN A 196 -21.57 -13.51 5.54
C GLN A 196 -20.29 -13.81 4.76
N VAL A 197 -20.34 -13.74 3.43
CA VAL A 197 -19.14 -13.91 2.60
C VAL A 197 -18.10 -12.83 2.89
N TYR A 198 -18.50 -11.56 3.04
CA TYR A 198 -17.57 -10.49 3.40
C TYR A 198 -16.91 -10.73 4.75
N ARG A 199 -17.66 -11.22 5.76
CA ARG A 199 -17.09 -11.55 7.07
C ARG A 199 -16.05 -12.67 6.95
N LEU A 200 -16.35 -13.74 6.23
CA LEU A 200 -15.42 -14.85 6.03
C LEU A 200 -14.15 -14.45 5.27
N VAL A 201 -14.27 -13.52 4.33
CA VAL A 201 -13.16 -13.12 3.45
C VAL A 201 -12.30 -12.01 4.06
N PHE A 202 -12.92 -11.05 4.73
CA PHE A 202 -12.24 -9.84 5.22
C PHE A 202 -11.93 -9.87 6.70
N THR A 203 -12.58 -10.68 7.52
CA THR A 203 -12.31 -10.71 8.97
C THR A 203 -11.19 -11.68 9.27
N SER A 204 -10.25 -11.26 10.10
CA SER A 204 -9.26 -12.13 10.73
C SER A 204 -9.41 -12.05 12.24
N GLU A 205 -9.31 -13.20 12.90
CA GLU A 205 -9.23 -13.27 14.36
C GLU A 205 -7.94 -12.64 14.89
N LYS A 206 -6.86 -12.72 14.09
CA LYS A 206 -5.58 -12.11 14.39
C LYS A 206 -5.53 -10.67 13.89
N LYS A 207 -4.78 -9.83 14.60
CA LYS A 207 -4.48 -8.46 14.16
C LYS A 207 -3.78 -8.45 12.79
N ILE A 208 -4.09 -7.45 11.97
CA ILE A 208 -3.39 -7.17 10.72
C ILE A 208 -2.15 -6.37 11.09
N ASP A 209 -0.97 -6.99 10.95
CA ASP A 209 0.29 -6.45 11.46
C ASP A 209 1.12 -5.81 10.35
N PHE A 210 1.23 -4.48 10.37
CA PHE A 210 1.99 -3.73 9.37
C PHE A 210 3.50 -3.74 9.59
N VAL A 211 3.97 -4.19 10.75
CA VAL A 211 5.41 -4.28 11.04
C VAL A 211 5.98 -5.55 10.43
N GLU A 212 5.32 -6.68 10.66
CA GLU A 212 5.75 -7.98 10.14
C GLU A 212 5.14 -8.34 8.78
N GLY A 213 4.10 -7.62 8.36
CA GLY A 213 3.34 -7.94 7.15
C GLY A 213 2.48 -9.20 7.29
N THR A 214 2.13 -9.61 8.52
CA THR A 214 1.30 -10.80 8.76
C THR A 214 -0.18 -10.48 8.61
N ASN A 215 -0.95 -11.46 8.13
CA ASN A 215 -2.40 -11.35 7.84
C ASN A 215 -2.76 -10.23 6.83
N MET A 216 -1.86 -9.90 5.91
CA MET A 216 -2.12 -8.93 4.84
C MET A 216 -2.93 -9.50 3.66
N ASN A 217 -3.20 -10.80 3.68
CA ASN A 217 -3.82 -11.53 2.56
C ASN A 217 -5.35 -11.35 2.46
N HIS A 218 -5.93 -10.39 3.18
CA HIS A 218 -7.32 -10.04 2.99
C HIS A 218 -7.51 -9.50 1.57
N SER A 219 -8.48 -10.07 0.86
CA SER A 219 -8.54 -9.99 -0.60
C SER A 219 -8.89 -8.57 -1.09
N SER A 220 -7.89 -7.69 -1.11
CA SER A 220 -7.91 -6.42 -1.83
C SER A 220 -8.29 -6.62 -3.30
N ALA A 221 -7.91 -7.77 -3.87
CA ALA A 221 -8.38 -8.25 -5.16
C ALA A 221 -9.91 -8.34 -5.25
N PHE A 222 -10.59 -8.80 -4.20
CA PHE A 222 -12.05 -8.89 -4.16
C PHE A 222 -12.70 -7.51 -4.10
N LEU A 223 -12.15 -6.58 -3.29
CA LEU A 223 -12.61 -5.19 -3.26
C LEU A 223 -12.45 -4.47 -4.61
N ARG A 224 -11.45 -4.85 -5.41
CA ARG A 224 -11.20 -4.30 -6.75
C ARG A 224 -12.16 -4.80 -7.83
N THR A 225 -12.95 -5.85 -7.57
CA THR A 225 -13.80 -6.47 -8.60
C THR A 225 -14.96 -5.57 -9.05
N CYS A 226 -15.72 -4.99 -8.11
CA CYS A 226 -16.81 -4.10 -8.44
C CYS A 226 -17.08 -3.06 -7.33
N LYS A 227 -17.70 -1.94 -7.71
CA LYS A 227 -17.98 -0.82 -6.81
C LYS A 227 -18.90 -1.20 -5.66
N GLN A 228 -19.89 -2.05 -5.90
CA GLN A 228 -20.82 -2.50 -4.87
C GLN A 228 -20.09 -3.33 -3.81
N ILE A 229 -19.26 -4.29 -4.23
CA ILE A 229 -18.42 -5.09 -3.32
C ILE A 229 -17.45 -4.19 -2.55
N CYS A 230 -16.85 -3.20 -3.20
CA CYS A 230 -15.98 -2.24 -2.53
C CYS A 230 -16.74 -1.46 -1.45
N ALA A 231 -17.93 -0.94 -1.76
CA ALA A 231 -18.73 -0.15 -0.83
C ALA A 231 -19.21 -0.97 0.38
N GLU A 232 -19.74 -2.17 0.16
CA GLU A 232 -20.23 -3.06 1.21
C GLU A 232 -19.04 -3.66 2.00
N GLY A 233 -18.05 -4.22 1.31
CA GLY A 233 -16.91 -4.94 1.88
C GLY A 233 -15.93 -4.06 2.68
N CYS A 234 -15.70 -2.81 2.27
CA CYS A 234 -14.81 -1.91 3.03
C CYS A 234 -15.33 -1.66 4.46
N SER A 235 -16.66 -1.62 4.66
CA SER A 235 -17.23 -1.46 6.00
C SER A 235 -16.88 -2.65 6.92
N VAL A 236 -16.83 -3.85 6.36
CA VAL A 236 -16.46 -5.08 7.08
C VAL A 236 -14.96 -5.12 7.34
N LEU A 237 -14.15 -4.87 6.29
CA LEU A 237 -12.68 -4.90 6.40
C LEU A 237 -12.16 -3.91 7.44
N TYR A 238 -12.58 -2.64 7.39
CA TYR A 238 -12.09 -1.62 8.33
C TYR A 238 -12.84 -1.65 9.66
N GLY A 239 -14.09 -2.12 9.66
CA GLY A 239 -14.95 -2.08 10.84
C GLY A 239 -14.75 -3.23 11.82
N LEU A 240 -14.36 -4.42 11.36
CA LEU A 240 -14.29 -5.62 12.21
C LEU A 240 -12.86 -6.07 12.53
N ASN A 241 -11.86 -5.59 11.78
CA ASN A 241 -10.47 -5.98 12.02
C ASN A 241 -9.76 -5.03 12.96
N THR A 242 -8.77 -5.58 13.66
CA THR A 242 -7.79 -4.80 14.42
C THR A 242 -6.56 -4.54 13.58
N PHE A 243 -6.28 -3.26 13.33
CA PHE A 243 -5.07 -2.83 12.61
C PHE A 243 -3.96 -2.52 13.61
N TYR A 244 -2.82 -3.19 13.47
CA TYR A 244 -1.66 -3.00 14.32
C TYR A 244 -0.53 -2.29 13.56
N PHE A 245 -0.09 -1.18 14.12
CA PHE A 245 1.03 -0.38 13.60
C PHE A 245 2.11 -0.25 14.65
N GLY A 246 3.36 -0.38 14.22
CA GLY A 246 4.54 -0.08 15.02
C GLY A 246 5.59 0.61 14.16
N ARG A 247 6.69 1.00 14.80
CA ARG A 247 7.83 1.59 14.10
C ARG A 247 8.49 0.52 13.21
N ASN A 248 8.51 0.74 11.91
CA ASN A 248 9.21 -0.14 10.99
C ASN A 248 10.72 0.16 11.05
N LYS A 249 11.49 -0.81 11.54
CA LYS A 249 12.94 -0.73 11.77
C LYS A 249 13.77 -1.03 10.51
N GLU A 250 13.11 -1.47 9.44
CA GLU A 250 13.78 -1.64 8.16
C GLU A 250 14.27 -0.29 7.62
N MET A 251 15.41 -0.33 6.95
CA MET A 251 15.95 0.83 6.27
C MET A 251 15.69 0.73 4.77
N ARG A 252 15.19 1.81 4.18
CA ARG A 252 15.08 1.95 2.72
C ARG A 252 15.95 3.13 2.28
N ARG A 253 16.54 3.01 1.09
CA ARG A 253 17.13 4.15 0.39
C ARG A 253 16.64 4.16 -1.04
N PRO A 254 16.25 5.32 -1.58
CA PRO A 254 16.18 5.45 -3.02
C PRO A 254 17.60 5.28 -3.61
N PHE A 255 17.69 4.85 -4.86
CA PHE A 255 18.98 4.52 -5.48
C PHE A 255 19.94 5.73 -5.58
N TRP A 256 19.40 6.96 -5.54
CA TRP A 256 20.16 8.21 -5.62
C TRP A 256 20.61 8.77 -4.26
N ASN A 257 20.14 8.21 -3.14
CA ASN A 257 20.57 8.66 -1.81
C ASN A 257 21.64 7.71 -1.26
N SER A 258 22.75 8.26 -0.77
CA SER A 258 23.83 7.48 -0.16
C SER A 258 23.39 6.86 1.17
N GLU A 259 22.63 7.63 1.95
CA GLU A 259 22.20 7.27 3.29
C GLU A 259 20.98 6.35 3.29
N ARG A 260 21.06 5.29 4.09
CA ARG A 260 19.92 4.43 4.42
C ARG A 260 19.14 5.08 5.57
N LYS A 261 17.87 5.41 5.32
CA LYS A 261 16.97 5.97 6.33
C LYS A 261 15.98 4.90 6.77
N GLU A 262 15.70 4.85 8.07
CA GLU A 262 14.64 4.03 8.62
C GLU A 262 13.28 4.46 8.05
N ILE A 263 12.38 3.50 7.81
CA ILE A 263 11.02 3.79 7.36
C ILE A 263 10.19 4.44 8.49
N GLY A 264 10.38 3.98 9.74
CA GLY A 264 9.72 4.53 10.91
C GLY A 264 8.20 4.36 10.85
N TYR A 265 7.45 5.46 11.02
CA TYR A 265 5.98 5.47 10.92
C TYR A 265 5.46 5.88 9.54
N LYS A 266 6.32 5.91 8.52
CA LYS A 266 5.92 6.31 7.16
C LYS A 266 4.84 5.38 6.58
N ASP A 267 4.94 4.07 6.83
CA ASP A 267 3.95 3.09 6.35
C ASP A 267 2.56 3.32 6.99
N LEU A 268 2.51 3.71 8.27
CA LEU A 268 1.26 4.08 8.94
C LEU A 268 0.62 5.29 8.26
N ARG A 269 1.39 6.36 8.03
CA ARG A 269 0.91 7.56 7.35
C ARG A 269 0.40 7.23 5.95
N LEU A 270 1.22 6.53 5.16
CA LEU A 270 0.88 6.12 3.80
C LEU A 270 -0.39 5.27 3.78
N PHE A 271 -0.56 4.35 4.71
CA PHE A 271 -1.79 3.56 4.83
C PHE A 271 -3.01 4.45 5.05
N LEU A 272 -2.96 5.37 6.02
CA LEU A 272 -4.09 6.26 6.32
C LEU A 272 -4.43 7.20 5.16
N ASP A 273 -3.41 7.70 4.44
CA ASP A 273 -3.58 8.53 3.26
C ASP A 273 -4.18 7.71 2.09
N LEU A 274 -3.66 6.50 1.86
CA LEU A 274 -4.06 5.62 0.75
C LEU A 274 -5.51 5.14 0.88
N ILE A 275 -5.94 4.73 2.08
CA ILE A 275 -7.32 4.27 2.26
C ILE A 275 -8.31 5.44 2.19
N GLY A 276 -7.83 6.67 2.45
CA GLY A 276 -8.63 7.88 2.42
C GLY A 276 -9.53 8.07 3.65
N THR A 277 -9.95 9.31 3.85
CA THR A 277 -10.68 9.75 5.05
C THR A 277 -12.00 9.01 5.29
N ALA A 278 -12.70 8.61 4.22
CA ALA A 278 -13.93 7.84 4.30
C ALA A 278 -13.70 6.46 4.94
N ASN A 279 -12.61 5.78 4.59
CA ASN A 279 -12.27 4.47 5.16
C ASN A 279 -11.63 4.60 6.54
N VAL A 280 -10.84 5.66 6.79
CA VAL A 280 -10.36 5.97 8.15
C VAL A 280 -11.53 6.10 9.14
N SER A 281 -12.65 6.70 8.73
CA SER A 281 -13.86 6.81 9.57
C SER A 281 -14.55 5.48 9.88
N ARG A 282 -14.25 4.43 9.11
CA ARG A 282 -14.77 3.07 9.28
C ARG A 282 -13.91 2.23 10.22
N ILE A 283 -12.68 2.66 10.51
CA ILE A 283 -11.80 1.96 11.46
C ILE A 283 -12.44 1.98 12.86
N ARG A 284 -12.56 0.81 13.48
CA ARG A 284 -13.11 0.64 14.84
C ARG A 284 -12.04 0.25 15.85
N HIS A 285 -11.19 -0.71 15.51
CA HIS A 285 -10.14 -1.20 16.40
C HIS A 285 -8.77 -0.85 15.84
N PHE A 286 -8.04 -0.04 16.59
CA PHE A 286 -6.74 0.46 16.18
C PHE A 286 -5.73 0.21 17.29
N TRP A 287 -4.60 -0.39 16.95
CA TRP A 287 -3.51 -0.64 17.87
C TRP A 287 -2.25 0.03 17.34
N ILE A 288 -1.70 0.95 18.11
CA ILE A 288 -0.42 1.60 17.82
C ILE A 288 0.64 1.32 18.88
N CYS A 289 1.84 1.02 18.40
CA CYS A 289 3.03 0.82 19.20
C CYS A 289 3.98 2.00 18.99
N PHE A 290 4.15 2.79 20.04
CA PHE A 290 5.07 3.92 20.10
C PHE A 290 6.46 3.41 20.51
N ASP A 291 7.45 3.48 19.63
CA ASP A 291 8.81 2.97 19.88
C ASP A 291 9.86 4.00 19.46
N ASP A 292 10.93 4.11 20.25
CA ASP A 292 12.06 4.98 19.93
C ASP A 292 12.94 4.31 18.87
N ALA A 293 13.53 5.11 17.99
CA ALA A 293 14.46 4.59 17.00
C ALA A 293 15.74 4.07 17.67
N ALA A 294 16.21 2.89 17.24
CA ALA A 294 17.49 2.36 17.70
C ALA A 294 18.65 3.21 17.15
N PRO A 295 19.76 3.39 17.90
CA PRO A 295 20.93 4.09 17.40
C PRO A 295 21.48 3.57 16.08
N SER A 296 21.41 2.26 15.89
CA SER A 296 21.82 1.59 14.66
C SER A 296 20.87 1.85 13.49
N ALA A 297 19.58 2.10 13.75
CA ALA A 297 18.56 2.35 12.73
C ALA A 297 18.64 3.76 12.15
N VAL A 298 19.07 4.73 12.96
CA VAL A 298 19.15 6.15 12.59
C VAL A 298 20.50 6.75 12.99
N PRO A 299 21.60 6.32 12.34
CA PRO A 299 22.96 6.76 12.69
C PRO A 299 23.17 8.26 12.45
N HIS A 300 22.41 8.87 11.54
CA HIS A 300 22.47 10.29 11.22
C HIS A 300 21.97 11.19 12.37
N LEU A 301 21.04 10.69 13.20
CA LEU A 301 20.56 11.41 14.38
C LEU A 301 21.54 11.21 15.51
N LYS A 302 22.24 12.26 15.94
CA LYS A 302 23.28 12.14 16.98
C LYS A 302 22.68 12.14 18.38
N ARG A 303 21.60 12.89 18.59
CA ARG A 303 20.99 13.05 19.91
C ARG A 303 19.96 11.95 20.15
N SER A 304 19.91 11.43 21.37
CA SER A 304 18.89 10.45 21.75
C SER A 304 17.48 11.01 21.69
N GLU A 305 17.32 12.31 21.91
CA GLU A 305 16.01 12.98 21.90
C GLU A 305 15.40 12.97 20.48
N GLU A 306 16.19 13.24 19.44
CA GLU A 306 15.75 13.24 18.04
C GLU A 306 15.21 11.87 17.58
N ARG A 307 15.63 10.80 18.25
CA ARG A 307 15.22 9.43 17.94
C ARG A 307 13.89 9.04 18.58
N ARG A 308 13.32 9.89 19.44
CA ARG A 308 12.07 9.59 20.13
C ARG A 308 10.89 9.68 19.19
N TYR A 309 9.94 8.75 19.31
CA TYR A 309 8.70 8.79 18.52
C TYR A 309 7.89 10.07 18.75
N VAL A 310 8.07 10.73 19.90
CA VAL A 310 7.44 12.00 20.27
C VAL A 310 7.70 13.09 19.23
N HIS A 311 8.85 13.03 18.55
CA HIS A 311 9.27 14.01 17.54
C HIS A 311 9.13 13.50 16.10
N ASP A 312 8.59 12.30 15.89
CA ASP A 312 8.46 11.71 14.56
C ASP A 312 7.35 12.42 13.75
N PRO A 313 7.70 13.09 12.63
CA PRO A 313 6.73 13.89 11.89
C PRO A 313 5.62 13.04 11.26
N HIS A 314 5.93 11.84 10.77
CA HIS A 314 4.94 10.97 10.14
C HIS A 314 3.93 10.43 11.17
N LEU A 315 4.41 10.13 12.37
CA LEU A 315 3.54 9.74 13.47
C LEU A 315 2.60 10.88 13.88
N ILE A 316 3.13 12.10 14.04
CA ILE A 316 2.32 13.26 14.41
C ILE A 316 1.23 13.54 13.37
N GLU A 317 1.54 13.48 12.07
CA GLU A 317 0.54 13.61 11.01
C GLU A 317 -0.50 12.48 11.04
N SER A 318 -0.06 11.24 11.30
CA SER A 318 -0.98 10.10 11.45
C SER A 318 -1.96 10.31 12.60
N LEU A 319 -1.48 10.82 13.75
CA LEU A 319 -2.34 11.16 14.88
C LEU A 319 -3.36 12.26 14.53
N LYS A 320 -2.96 13.27 13.73
CA LYS A 320 -3.88 14.31 13.26
C LYS A 320 -4.98 13.74 12.34
N ILE A 321 -4.62 12.86 11.41
CA ILE A 321 -5.57 12.19 10.52
C ILE A 321 -6.58 11.37 11.34
N LEU A 322 -6.08 10.58 12.29
CA LEU A 322 -6.92 9.79 13.19
C LEU A 322 -7.84 10.68 14.03
N ALA A 323 -7.32 11.74 14.64
CA ALA A 323 -8.11 12.67 15.46
C ALA A 323 -9.24 13.33 14.67
N LYS A 324 -9.01 13.65 13.39
CA LYS A 324 -9.97 14.36 12.54
C LYS A 324 -11.03 13.43 11.93
N HIS A 325 -10.65 12.20 11.58
CA HIS A 325 -11.48 11.35 10.73
C HIS A 325 -11.88 10.03 11.37
N ALA A 326 -11.10 9.48 12.30
CA ALA A 326 -11.36 8.16 12.85
C ALA A 326 -12.52 8.16 13.85
N ARG A 327 -13.34 7.12 13.80
CA ARG A 327 -14.43 6.88 14.76
C ARG A 327 -14.18 5.58 15.50
N LEU A 328 -13.09 5.59 16.27
CA LEU A 328 -12.59 4.41 16.97
C LEU A 328 -13.56 3.97 18.07
N GLU A 329 -13.76 2.66 18.17
CA GLU A 329 -14.40 2.01 19.32
C GLU A 329 -13.32 1.71 20.36
N LYS A 330 -12.22 1.06 19.95
CA LYS A 330 -11.12 0.68 20.81
C LYS A 330 -9.79 1.17 20.26
N LEU A 331 -9.07 1.95 21.07
CA LEU A 331 -7.68 2.31 20.81
C LEU A 331 -6.76 1.55 21.77
N THR A 332 -5.84 0.76 21.23
CA THR A 332 -4.79 0.11 22.02
C THR A 332 -3.48 0.85 21.81
N ALA A 333 -2.80 1.23 22.88
CA ALA A 333 -1.53 1.93 22.84
C ALA A 333 -0.49 1.21 23.67
N THR A 334 0.69 0.98 23.10
CA THR A 334 1.86 0.44 23.80
C THR A 334 3.00 1.45 23.69
N PHE A 335 3.73 1.68 24.78
CA PHE A 335 4.80 2.67 24.85
C PHE A 335 6.14 1.99 25.14
N TRP A 336 7.01 2.04 24.15
CA TRP A 336 8.38 1.57 24.18
C TRP A 336 9.34 2.74 24.05
N GLY A 337 10.58 2.50 24.47
CA GLY A 337 11.64 3.48 24.34
C GLY A 337 12.57 3.49 25.54
N ARG A 338 13.55 4.38 25.48
CA ARG A 338 14.51 4.56 26.58
C ARG A 338 13.96 5.45 27.67
N ARG A 339 13.19 6.47 27.29
CA ARG A 339 12.61 7.47 28.19
C ARG A 339 11.11 7.29 28.25
N ALA A 340 10.55 7.35 29.46
CA ALA A 340 9.11 7.27 29.63
C ALA A 340 8.41 8.53 29.10
N LEU A 341 7.23 8.36 28.51
CA LEU A 341 6.37 9.47 28.10
C LEU A 341 5.91 10.25 29.34
N ALA A 342 6.28 11.52 29.39
CA ALA A 342 6.01 12.42 30.51
C ALA A 342 5.05 13.54 30.10
N LEU A 343 4.47 14.24 31.09
CA LEU A 343 3.60 15.40 30.85
C LEU A 343 4.33 16.56 30.13
N THR A 344 5.66 16.58 30.19
CA THR A 344 6.49 17.56 29.47
C THR A 344 6.45 17.38 27.95
N ASP A 345 6.07 16.20 27.45
CA ASP A 345 5.98 15.90 26.02
C ASP A 345 4.68 16.48 25.40
N THR A 346 4.41 17.77 25.67
CA THR A 346 3.13 18.45 25.46
C THR A 346 2.65 18.41 24.00
N ARG A 347 3.55 18.62 23.03
CA ARG A 347 3.22 18.62 21.60
C ARG A 347 2.63 17.27 21.15
N PHE A 348 3.26 16.17 21.56
CA PHE A 348 2.79 14.83 21.22
C PHE A 348 1.48 14.51 21.95
N LEU A 349 1.39 14.85 23.24
CA LEU A 349 0.19 14.63 24.04
C LEU A 349 -1.01 15.42 23.51
N ASP A 350 -0.81 16.65 23.04
CA ASP A 350 -1.88 17.46 22.40
C ASP A 350 -2.47 16.74 21.19
N HIS A 351 -1.63 16.14 20.33
CA HIS A 351 -2.12 15.38 19.18
C HIS A 351 -2.76 14.04 19.58
N LEU A 352 -2.17 13.32 20.53
CA LEU A 352 -2.70 12.02 20.98
C LEU A 352 -4.05 12.17 21.69
N THR A 353 -4.21 13.17 22.56
CA THR A 353 -5.45 13.41 23.34
C THR A 353 -6.61 13.95 22.51
N LYS A 354 -6.33 14.49 21.32
CA LYS A 354 -7.35 14.85 20.32
C LYS A 354 -8.03 13.63 19.70
N ILE A 355 -7.38 12.47 19.71
CA ILE A 355 -8.02 11.21 19.31
C ILE A 355 -9.06 10.85 20.36
N LYS A 356 -10.29 10.54 19.91
CA LYS A 356 -11.37 10.09 20.79
C LYS A 356 -11.76 8.65 20.46
N ALA A 357 -11.91 7.81 21.47
CA ALA A 357 -12.35 6.41 21.36
C ALA A 357 -13.34 6.06 22.49
N ASP A 358 -14.12 4.98 22.35
CA ASP A 358 -15.02 4.54 23.43
C ASP A 358 -14.27 3.80 24.54
N GLN A 359 -13.16 3.15 24.17
CA GLN A 359 -12.24 2.49 25.09
C GLN A 359 -10.80 2.79 24.69
N ILE A 360 -9.95 2.99 25.70
CA ILE A 360 -8.50 2.99 25.51
C ILE A 360 -7.87 1.92 26.39
N ASP A 361 -7.05 1.08 25.77
CA ASP A 361 -6.29 0.04 26.44
C ASP A 361 -4.80 0.36 26.32
N ILE A 362 -4.19 0.74 27.45
CA ILE A 362 -2.75 0.99 27.51
C ILE A 362 -2.11 -0.30 28.00
N ARG A 363 -1.74 -1.16 27.06
CA ARG A 363 -1.20 -2.50 27.33
C ARG A 363 0.28 -2.43 27.54
N ASN A 364 0.79 -3.22 28.48
CA ASN A 364 2.21 -3.50 28.50
C ASN A 364 2.62 -4.09 27.15
N PRO A 365 3.85 -3.85 26.72
CA PRO A 365 4.38 -4.49 25.54
C PRO A 365 4.27 -6.01 25.67
N ALA A 366 3.22 -6.59 25.10
CA ALA A 366 3.07 -8.02 25.02
C ALA A 366 4.18 -8.48 24.08
N SER A 367 5.12 -9.22 24.64
CA SER A 367 6.14 -9.88 23.84
C SER A 367 5.49 -11.07 23.13
N ASP A 368 4.67 -10.77 22.12
CA ASP A 368 4.17 -11.81 21.21
C ASP A 368 5.33 -12.39 20.38
N MET A 369 6.50 -11.73 20.35
CA MET A 369 7.58 -12.03 19.40
C MET A 369 8.91 -12.48 20.04
N TYR A 370 9.26 -12.07 21.26
CA TYR A 370 10.54 -12.45 21.89
C TYR A 370 10.43 -12.56 23.41
N GLY A 371 10.10 -13.74 23.94
CA GLY A 371 9.75 -13.99 25.35
C GLY A 371 10.68 -13.39 26.43
N TYR A 372 11.91 -13.04 26.08
CA TYR A 372 12.88 -12.38 26.96
C TYR A 372 12.56 -10.92 27.35
N TYR A 373 11.77 -10.18 26.55
CA TYR A 373 11.44 -8.76 26.84
C TYR A 373 10.04 -8.54 27.42
N SER A 374 9.31 -9.62 27.74
CA SER A 374 7.94 -9.58 28.30
C SER A 374 7.82 -8.83 29.64
N TRP A 375 8.94 -8.62 30.34
CA TRP A 375 8.99 -7.96 31.65
C TRP A 375 9.22 -6.45 31.58
N GLN A 376 9.46 -5.88 30.40
CA GLN A 376 9.69 -4.44 30.33
C GLN A 376 8.36 -3.71 30.58
N PRO A 377 8.28 -2.87 31.64
CA PRO A 377 7.08 -2.10 31.90
C PRO A 377 6.87 -1.10 30.76
N ASN A 378 5.61 -0.79 30.47
CA ASN A 378 5.24 0.32 29.61
C ASN A 378 5.99 1.59 29.99
N ARG A 379 6.62 2.24 29.02
CA ARG A 379 7.42 3.46 29.22
C ARG A 379 6.52 4.69 29.19
N ILE A 380 5.64 4.80 30.19
CA ILE A 380 4.75 5.93 30.39
C ILE A 380 4.65 6.26 31.88
N HIS A 381 4.72 7.54 32.24
CA HIS A 381 4.44 7.97 33.62
C HIS A 381 2.96 7.77 33.96
N GLU A 382 2.65 7.35 35.19
CA GLU A 382 1.27 7.02 35.60
C GLU A 382 0.33 8.24 35.52
N GLU A 383 0.85 9.45 35.78
CA GLU A 383 0.12 10.71 35.61
C GLU A 383 -0.28 10.93 34.14
N THR A 384 0.67 10.78 33.21
CA THR A 384 0.43 10.87 31.77
C THR A 384 -0.58 9.83 31.30
N LYS A 385 -0.47 8.60 31.79
CA LYS A 385 -1.39 7.50 31.48
C LYS A 385 -2.82 7.80 31.95
N THR A 386 -2.95 8.39 33.14
CA THR A 386 -4.24 8.84 33.68
C THR A 386 -4.84 9.96 32.84
N LEU A 387 -4.02 10.93 32.44
CA LEU A 387 -4.43 12.01 31.52
C LEU A 387 -4.93 11.46 30.18
N ILE A 388 -4.17 10.57 29.55
CA ILE A 388 -4.56 9.98 28.25
C ILE A 388 -5.87 9.20 28.41
N ARG A 389 -6.02 8.39 29.47
CA ARG A 389 -7.27 7.66 29.73
C ARG A 389 -8.47 8.59 29.88
N LYS A 390 -8.30 9.69 30.61
CA LYS A 390 -9.35 10.68 30.84
C LYS A 390 -9.74 11.43 29.56
N GLU A 391 -8.75 11.85 28.77
CA GLU A 391 -8.98 12.71 27.61
C GLU A 391 -9.38 11.91 26.36
N VAL A 392 -8.78 10.75 26.10
CA VAL A 392 -9.05 9.97 24.88
C VAL A 392 -10.41 9.26 24.95
N VAL A 393 -10.86 8.85 26.15
CA VAL A 393 -12.14 8.15 26.30
C VAL A 393 -13.30 9.13 26.15
N ARG A 394 -14.23 8.83 25.24
CA ARG A 394 -15.46 9.62 25.08
C ARG A 394 -16.35 9.49 26.31
N LYS A 395 -16.99 10.60 26.70
CA LYS A 395 -18.01 10.59 27.76
C LYS A 395 -19.23 9.76 27.39
N HIS A 396 -19.63 9.82 26.12
CA HIS A 396 -20.73 9.03 25.55
C HIS A 396 -20.14 8.05 24.54
N LYS A 397 -20.39 6.76 24.75
CA LYS A 397 -19.96 5.71 23.82
C LYS A 397 -20.70 5.87 22.49
N LEU A 398 -19.98 5.74 21.39
CA LEU A 398 -20.55 5.79 20.04
C LEU A 398 -21.11 4.43 19.61
N TYR A 399 -20.53 3.34 20.12
CA TYR A 399 -20.95 1.97 19.82
C TYR A 399 -21.47 1.27 21.08
N GLU A 400 -22.58 0.56 20.92
CA GLU A 400 -23.12 -0.36 21.92
C GLU A 400 -22.25 -1.63 21.95
N GLN A 401 -22.05 -2.18 23.15
CA GLN A 401 -21.16 -3.33 23.39
C GLN A 401 -21.89 -4.66 23.32
#